data_AF-A0A1Y5TAQ6-F1
#
_entry.id   AF-A0A1Y5TAQ6-F1
#
_cell.length_a   1.000
_cell.length_b   1.000
_cell.length_c   1.000
_cell.angle_alpha   90.00
_cell.angle_beta   90.00
_cell.angle_gamma   90.00
#
_symmetry.space_group_name_H-M   'P 1'
#
loop_
_entity.id
_entity.type
_entity.pdbx_description
1 polymer ?
#
loop_
_entity_poly.entity_id
_entity_poly.type
_entity_poly.pdbx_seq_one_letter_code
_entity_poly.pdbx_strand_id
1 'polypeptide(L)' 'MNYKASGAPKMGKNAPRHSEHNQPGSDKNPFGKRPSKAELLERMKAAAKAETKKAPE' A
#
# COMPACT_ATOMS: atom_id res chain seq x y z
N MET A 1 -0.97 44.88 16.62
CA MET A 1 -0.31 43.55 16.67
C MET A 1 -1.11 42.57 15.83
N ASN A 2 -0.47 41.83 14.91
CA ASN A 2 -1.16 40.87 14.02
C ASN A 2 -1.27 39.49 14.71
N TYR A 3 -2.29 39.33 15.57
CA TYR A 3 -2.52 38.11 16.35
C TYR A 3 -2.71 36.83 15.50
N LYS A 4 -2.98 36.99 14.20
CA LYS A 4 -3.16 35.88 13.25
C LYS A 4 -1.85 35.16 12.89
N ALA A 5 -0.70 35.82 13.05
CA ALA A 5 0.62 35.28 12.73
C ALA A 5 1.30 34.57 13.92
N SER A 6 0.88 34.83 15.15
CA SER A 6 1.61 34.41 16.36
C SER A 6 0.96 33.27 17.16
N GLY A 7 -0.18 32.73 16.72
CA GLY A 7 -0.89 31.70 17.52
C GLY A 7 -1.73 30.68 16.74
N ALA A 8 -1.79 30.76 15.42
CA ALA A 8 -2.58 29.80 14.65
C ALA A 8 -1.82 28.46 14.50
N PRO A 9 -2.37 27.33 14.98
CA PRO A 9 -1.74 26.03 14.78
C PRO A 9 -1.65 25.71 13.27
N LYS A 10 -0.44 25.39 12.80
CA LYS A 10 -0.21 24.96 11.42
C LYS A 10 -0.77 23.55 11.23
N MET A 11 -2.01 23.46 10.78
CA MET A 11 -2.62 22.18 10.39
C MET A 11 -1.95 21.66 9.12
N GLY A 12 -1.31 20.48 9.19
CA GLY A 12 -0.80 19.78 8.02
C GLY A 12 -1.97 19.45 7.08
N LYS A 13 -1.97 20.04 5.87
CA LYS A 13 -3.13 19.98 4.95
C LYS A 13 -3.32 18.64 4.25
N ASN A 14 -2.33 17.73 4.33
CA ASN A 14 -2.29 16.51 3.52
C ASN A 14 -1.93 15.24 4.31
N ALA A 15 -2.01 15.27 5.64
CA ALA A 15 -1.79 14.07 6.47
C ALA A 15 -3.14 13.57 7.02
N PRO A 16 -3.43 12.25 6.94
CA PRO A 16 -4.56 11.66 7.65
C PRO A 16 -4.46 12.00 9.14
N ARG A 17 -5.59 12.36 9.75
CA ARG A 17 -5.62 12.72 11.19
C ARG A 17 -5.32 11.54 12.10
N HIS A 18 -5.53 10.32 11.60
CA HIS A 18 -5.33 9.07 12.32
C HIS A 18 -4.92 7.97 11.33
N SER A 19 -4.07 7.05 11.80
CA SER A 19 -3.78 5.81 11.09
C SER A 19 -4.89 4.80 11.40
N GLU A 20 -5.55 4.28 10.38
CA GLU A 20 -6.55 3.23 10.55
C GLU A 20 -5.88 1.90 10.92
N HIS A 21 -6.49 1.12 11.83
CA HIS A 21 -5.93 -0.14 12.30
C HIS A 21 -5.87 -1.23 11.24
N ASN A 22 -6.72 -1.13 10.21
CA ASN A 22 -6.74 -2.03 9.07
C ASN A 22 -5.92 -1.51 7.88
N GLN A 23 -5.14 -0.43 8.04
CA GLN A 23 -4.36 0.10 6.92
C GLN A 23 -3.46 -0.99 6.32
N PRO A 24 -3.55 -1.24 5.01
CA PRO A 24 -2.78 -2.27 4.35
C PRO A 24 -1.28 -1.97 4.44
N GLY A 25 -0.51 -2.92 4.97
CA GLY A 25 0.93 -2.78 5.17
C GLY A 25 1.34 -2.13 6.50
N SER A 26 0.42 -1.95 7.43
CA SER A 26 0.73 -1.60 8.83
C SER A 26 1.20 -2.83 9.63
N ASP A 27 1.83 -2.62 10.80
CA ASP A 27 2.29 -3.72 11.66
C ASP A 27 1.14 -4.67 12.05
N LYS A 28 -0.08 -4.14 12.18
CA LYS A 28 -1.29 -4.88 12.54
C LYS A 28 -2.04 -5.47 11.35
N ASN A 29 -1.83 -4.93 10.15
CA ASN A 29 -2.34 -5.50 8.90
C ASN A 29 -1.21 -5.58 7.88
N PRO A 30 -0.29 -6.55 8.01
CA PRO A 30 0.85 -6.69 7.11
C PRO A 30 0.39 -7.09 5.70
N PHE A 31 -0.78 -7.72 5.60
CA PHE A 31 -1.40 -8.12 4.35
C PHE A 31 -2.11 -6.92 3.71
N GLY A 32 -1.65 -6.53 2.53
CA GLY A 32 -2.20 -5.37 1.82
C GLY A 32 -1.14 -4.52 1.13
N LYS A 33 0.14 -4.73 1.43
CA LYS A 33 1.19 -4.32 0.49
C LYS A 33 1.02 -5.12 -0.79
N ARG A 34 0.57 -4.43 -1.84
CA ARG A 34 0.54 -5.00 -3.18
C ARG A 34 1.97 -5.41 -3.54
N PRO A 35 2.19 -6.61 -4.10
CA PRO A 35 3.51 -7.01 -4.57
C PRO A 35 4.02 -5.98 -5.57
N SER A 36 5.35 -5.86 -5.67
CA SER A 36 5.94 -5.00 -6.69
C SER A 36 5.49 -5.45 -8.09
N LYS A 37 5.49 -4.54 -9.06
CA LYS A 37 5.11 -4.89 -10.45
C LYS A 37 5.96 -6.06 -10.99
N ALA A 38 7.23 -6.13 -10.58
CA ALA A 38 8.14 -7.21 -10.95
C ALA A 38 7.66 -8.57 -10.40
N GLU A 39 7.39 -8.65 -9.09
CA GLU A 39 6.89 -9.85 -8.43
C GLU A 39 5.55 -10.34 -9.03
N LEU A 40 4.65 -9.41 -9.38
CA LEU A 40 3.39 -9.75 -10.01
C LEU A 40 3.59 -10.39 -11.39
N LEU A 41 4.47 -9.81 -12.21
CA LEU A 41 4.79 -10.34 -13.53
C LEU A 41 5.48 -11.70 -13.45
N GLU A 42 6.35 -11.91 -12.47
CA GLU A 42 6.98 -13.21 -12.23
C GLU A 42 5.94 -14.26 -11.86
N ARG A 43 5.02 -13.94 -10.95
CA ARG A 43 3.92 -14.84 -10.57
C ARG A 43 3.03 -15.20 -11.76
N MET A 44 2.69 -14.24 -12.61
CA MET A 44 1.89 -14.49 -13.82
C MET A 44 2.63 -15.40 -14.80
N LYS A 45 3.93 -15.18 -15.02
CA LYS A 45 4.77 -16.04 -15.88
C LYS A 45 4.90 -17.45 -15.31
N ALA A 46 5.05 -17.58 -13.99
CA ALA A 46 5.13 -18.88 -13.32
C ALA A 46 3.80 -19.64 -13.42
N ALA A 47 2.67 -18.97 -13.21
CA ALA A 47 1.33 -19.54 -13.37
C ALA A 47 1.10 -20.02 -14.82
N ALA A 48 1.40 -19.19 -15.82
CA ALA A 48 1.30 -19.58 -17.23
C ALA A 48 2.14 -20.82 -17.57
N LYS A 49 3.38 -20.90 -17.05
CA LYS A 49 4.25 -22.08 -17.21
C LYS A 49 3.69 -23.32 -16.50
N ALA A 50 3.06 -23.15 -15.33
CA ALA A 50 2.46 -24.24 -14.59
C ALA A 50 1.21 -24.78 -15.30
N GLU A 51 0.38 -23.91 -15.88
CA GLU A 51 -0.78 -24.33 -16.68
C GLU A 51 -0.35 -25.10 -17.93
N THR A 52 0.69 -24.64 -18.64
CA THR A 52 1.24 -25.38 -19.80
C THR A 52 1.87 -26.71 -19.41
N LYS A 53 2.35 -26.86 -18.18
CA LYS A 53 2.95 -28.10 -17.67
C LYS A 53 1.92 -29.06 -17.07
N LYS A 54 0.76 -28.56 -16.65
CA LYS A 54 -0.35 -29.36 -16.10
C LYS A 54 -1.24 -29.96 -17.21
N ALA A 55 -1.16 -29.43 -18.43
CA ALA A 55 -1.72 -30.05 -19.62
C ALA A 55 -0.65 -30.87 -20.38
N PRO A 56 -0.36 -32.07 -19.88
CA PRO A 56 -0.47 -33.25 -20.73
C PRO A 56 -1.41 -34.30 -20.11
N GLU A 57 -2.41 -34.70 -20.90
CA GLU A 57 -3.35 -35.85 -20.76
C GLU A 57 -4.00 -36.15 -19.39
#